data_AF-U4ULF2-F1
#
_entry.id   AF-U4ULF2-F1
#
_cell.length_a   1.000
_cell.length_b   1.000
_cell.length_c   1.000
_cell.angle_alpha   90.00
_cell.angle_beta   90.00
_cell.angle_gamma   90.00
#
_symmetry.space_group_name_H-M   'P 1'
#
loop_
_entity.id
_entity.type
_entity.pdbx_description
1 polymer ?
#
loop_
_entity_poly.entity_id
_entity_poly.type
_entity_poly.pdbx_seq_one_letter_code
_entity_poly.pdbx_strand_id
1 'polypeptide(L)'
;MLVFRSAENIAVVCDSAAEEPSTSTRRRAQQVNISRTSLMRILNKDLNSHAHKVQLPQELKPADHFQRRQYAVWLIEQTEVNGDFTKKIIFSDHAHFWLSGFVSKQNCRIWANENLRVIGKSRCIHKE
;
A
#
# COMPACT_ATOMS: atom_id res chain seq x y z
N MET A 1 7.72 15.10 -29.19
CA MET A 1 7.50 13.84 -29.93
C MET A 1 6.40 13.07 -29.21
N LEU A 2 5.17 13.10 -29.76
CA LEU A 2 4.00 12.44 -29.20
C LEU A 2 4.10 10.94 -29.50
N VAL A 3 4.75 10.20 -28.61
CA VAL A 3 4.79 8.75 -28.71
C VAL A 3 3.40 8.21 -28.37
N PHE A 4 2.69 7.79 -29.43
CA PHE A 4 1.35 7.25 -29.42
C PHE A 4 1.37 5.78 -28.93
N ARG A 5 0.21 5.26 -28.55
CA ARG A 5 0.00 3.90 -28.07
C ARG A 5 0.26 2.90 -29.20
N SER A 6 1.54 2.60 -29.47
CA SER A 6 1.96 1.56 -30.41
C SER A 6 2.05 0.22 -29.69
N ALA A 7 1.96 -0.88 -30.44
CA ALA A 7 2.11 -2.22 -29.90
C ALA A 7 3.45 -2.40 -29.16
N GLU A 8 4.54 -1.82 -29.71
CA GLU A 8 5.86 -1.82 -29.09
C GLU A 8 5.87 -1.13 -27.71
N ASN A 9 5.28 0.07 -27.61
CA ASN A 9 5.21 0.77 -26.32
C ASN A 9 4.32 0.05 -25.30
N ILE A 10 3.25 -0.61 -25.76
CA ILE A 10 2.40 -1.43 -24.89
C ILE A 10 3.20 -2.60 -24.32
N ALA A 11 3.97 -3.30 -25.16
CA ALA A 11 4.84 -4.39 -24.73
C ALA A 11 5.90 -3.89 -23.72
N VAL A 12 6.62 -2.80 -24.03
CA VAL A 12 7.65 -2.24 -23.13
C VAL A 12 7.06 -1.81 -21.78
N VAL A 13 5.87 -1.20 -21.77
CA VAL A 13 5.21 -0.82 -20.52
C VAL A 13 4.75 -2.05 -19.73
N CYS A 14 4.26 -3.08 -20.42
CA CYS A 14 3.85 -4.34 -19.82
C CYS A 14 5.04 -5.02 -19.13
N ASP A 15 6.15 -5.22 -19.86
CA ASP A 15 7.36 -5.86 -19.34
C ASP A 15 7.94 -5.07 -18.17
N SER A 16 8.04 -3.75 -18.32
CA SER A 16 8.51 -2.88 -17.24
C SER A 16 7.64 -2.98 -15.99
N ALA A 17 6.31 -3.07 -16.16
CA ALA A 17 5.37 -3.19 -15.04
C ALA A 17 5.43 -4.56 -14.37
N ALA A 18 5.69 -5.62 -15.12
CA ALA A 18 5.92 -6.97 -14.60
C ALA A 18 7.23 -7.07 -13.80
N GLU A 19 8.32 -6.48 -14.31
CA GLU A 19 9.65 -6.50 -13.67
C GLU A 19 9.67 -5.72 -12.34
N GLU A 20 9.14 -4.50 -12.32
CA GLU A 20 9.15 -3.65 -11.12
C GLU A 20 7.78 -2.98 -10.89
N PRO A 21 6.81 -3.71 -10.31
CA PRO A 21 5.43 -3.24 -10.16
C PRO A 21 5.28 -2.02 -9.24
N SER A 22 6.24 -1.78 -8.34
CA SER A 22 6.21 -0.70 -7.35
C SER A 22 6.64 0.67 -7.89
N THR A 23 7.20 0.71 -9.11
CA THR A 23 7.71 1.95 -9.70
C THR A 23 6.58 2.94 -9.98
N SER A 24 6.74 4.17 -9.49
CA SER A 24 5.79 5.26 -9.76
C SER A 24 5.62 5.51 -11.26
N THR A 25 4.41 5.86 -11.69
CA THR A 25 4.13 6.13 -13.13
C THR A 25 4.98 7.25 -13.70
N ARG A 26 5.39 8.23 -12.88
CA ARG A 26 6.30 9.30 -13.30
C ARG A 26 7.70 8.75 -13.62
N ARG A 27 8.26 7.93 -12.73
CA ARG A 27 9.59 7.32 -12.92
C ARG A 27 9.57 6.33 -14.09
N ARG A 28 8.52 5.51 -14.21
CA ARG A 28 8.36 4.58 -15.33
C ARG A 28 8.28 5.32 -16.68
N ALA A 29 7.53 6.42 -16.73
CA ALA A 29 7.41 7.23 -17.94
C ALA A 29 8.78 7.78 -18.39
N GLN A 30 9.63 8.19 -17.43
CA GLN A 30 11.01 8.61 -17.72
C GLN A 30 11.89 7.45 -18.22
N GLN A 31 11.78 6.27 -17.62
CA GLN A 31 12.56 5.08 -18.02
C GLN A 31 12.20 4.59 -19.43
N VAL A 32 10.91 4.57 -19.75
CA VAL A 32 10.39 4.11 -21.05
C VAL A 32 10.38 5.24 -22.09
N ASN A 33 10.80 6.45 -21.71
CA ASN A 33 10.82 7.65 -22.57
C ASN A 33 9.47 7.96 -23.25
N ILE A 34 8.37 7.81 -22.51
CA ILE A 34 7.02 8.15 -22.97
C ILE A 34 6.38 9.20 -22.07
N SER A 35 5.39 9.92 -22.60
CA SER A 35 4.64 10.86 -21.78
C SER A 35 3.88 10.12 -20.67
N ARG A 36 3.79 10.73 -19.48
CA ARG A 36 3.04 10.15 -18.35
C ARG A 36 1.58 9.89 -18.72
N THR A 37 0.98 10.74 -19.55
CA THR A 37 -0.41 10.59 -20.00
C THR A 37 -0.58 9.40 -20.94
N SER A 38 0.36 9.15 -21.86
CA SER A 38 0.40 7.94 -22.68
C SER A 38 0.55 6.69 -21.82
N LEU A 39 1.46 6.71 -20.84
CA LEU A 39 1.70 5.57 -19.94
C LEU A 39 0.45 5.23 -19.11
N MET A 40 -0.20 6.22 -18.52
CA MET A 40 -1.45 6.03 -17.76
C MET A 40 -2.58 5.48 -18.63
N ARG A 41 -2.64 5.95 -19.89
CA ARG A 41 -3.59 5.44 -20.88
C ARG A 41 -3.34 3.96 -21.12
N ILE A 42 -2.10 3.57 -21.44
CA ILE A 42 -1.69 2.18 -21.71
C ILE A 42 -2.07 1.27 -20.53
N LEU A 43 -1.66 1.63 -19.31
CA LEU A 43 -1.99 0.88 -18.09
C LEU A 43 -3.50 0.69 -17.92
N ASN A 44 -4.29 1.75 -18.06
CA ASN A 44 -5.73 1.68 -17.78
C ASN A 44 -6.56 1.05 -18.91
N LYS A 45 -6.28 1.33 -20.19
CA LYS A 45 -7.14 0.87 -21.29
C LYS A 45 -6.60 -0.28 -22.12
N ASP A 46 -5.28 -0.43 -22.24
CA ASP A 46 -4.71 -1.53 -23.05
C ASP A 46 -4.40 -2.74 -22.16
N LEU A 47 -3.83 -2.48 -20.97
CA LEU A 47 -3.47 -3.54 -20.02
C LEU A 47 -4.57 -3.84 -18.99
N ASN A 48 -5.55 -2.94 -18.84
CA ASN A 48 -6.61 -3.03 -17.83
C ASN A 48 -6.06 -3.19 -16.39
N SER A 49 -4.96 -2.51 -16.09
CA SER A 49 -4.31 -2.51 -14.78
C SER A 49 -4.81 -1.36 -13.91
N HIS A 50 -4.90 -1.61 -12.60
CA HIS A 50 -5.34 -0.64 -11.60
C HIS A 50 -4.25 -0.38 -10.56
N ALA A 51 -4.30 0.81 -9.95
CA ALA A 51 -3.39 1.20 -8.88
C ALA A 51 -3.86 0.64 -7.52
N HIS A 52 -3.22 -0.44 -7.07
CA HIS A 52 -3.47 -1.06 -5.77
C HIS A 52 -2.61 -0.43 -4.68
N LYS A 53 -3.19 -0.26 -3.49
CA LYS A 53 -2.46 0.24 -2.33
C LYS A 53 -1.70 -0.90 -1.66
N VAL A 54 -0.41 -0.72 -1.43
CA VAL A 54 0.39 -1.69 -0.66
C VAL A 54 -0.11 -1.72 0.78
N GLN A 55 -0.41 -2.92 1.27
CA GLN A 55 -0.75 -3.12 2.66
C GLN A 55 0.54 -3.27 3.48
N LEU A 56 0.65 -2.50 4.55
CA LEU A 56 1.68 -2.67 5.58
C LEU A 56 0.96 -3.05 6.87
N PRO A 57 0.56 -4.33 7.03
CA PRO A 57 0.03 -4.82 8.29
C PRO A 57 1.16 -4.92 9.32
N GLN A 58 0.84 -4.71 10.59
CA GLN A 58 1.72 -5.08 11.69
C GLN A 58 1.85 -6.60 11.71
N GLU A 59 3.08 -7.11 11.80
CA GLU A 59 3.32 -8.53 11.98
C GLU A 59 2.82 -8.94 13.37
N LEU A 60 1.90 -9.90 13.42
CA LEU A 60 1.38 -10.46 14.66
C LEU A 60 2.17 -11.72 14.99
N LYS A 61 2.69 -11.79 16.21
CA LYS A 61 3.30 -13.00 16.75
C LYS A 61 2.20 -13.95 17.22
N PRO A 62 2.44 -15.27 17.26
CA PRO A 62 1.48 -16.24 17.76
C PRO A 62 0.89 -15.89 19.15
N ALA A 63 1.72 -15.36 20.06
CA ALA A 63 1.28 -14.92 21.39
C ALA A 63 0.30 -13.74 21.34
N ASP A 64 0.44 -12.82 20.38
CA ASP A 64 -0.41 -11.64 20.25
C ASP A 64 -1.86 -12.04 19.97
N HIS A 65 -2.08 -13.14 19.25
CA HIS A 65 -3.44 -13.63 18.98
C HIS A 65 -4.19 -13.98 20.27
N PHE A 66 -3.50 -14.62 21.21
CA PHE A 66 -4.09 -14.98 22.50
C PHE A 66 -4.37 -13.74 23.34
N GLN A 67 -3.39 -12.85 23.50
CA GLN A 67 -3.52 -11.62 24.28
C GLN A 67 -4.64 -10.71 23.74
N ARG A 68 -4.72 -10.55 22.42
CA ARG A 68 -5.78 -9.75 21.78
C ARG A 68 -7.16 -10.34 21.99
N ARG A 69 -7.28 -11.68 21.95
CA ARG A 69 -8.55 -12.35 22.23
C ARG A 69 -8.95 -12.18 23.70
N GLN A 70 -8.01 -12.36 24.63
CA GLN A 70 -8.28 -12.16 26.05
C GLN A 70 -8.74 -10.73 26.34
N TYR A 71 -8.06 -9.74 25.78
CA TYR A 71 -8.46 -8.35 25.92
C TYR A 71 -9.87 -8.09 25.36
N ALA A 72 -10.20 -8.65 24.19
CA ALA A 72 -11.52 -8.50 23.60
C ALA A 72 -12.63 -9.12 24.47
N VAL A 73 -12.40 -10.32 25.02
CA VAL A 73 -13.34 -10.97 25.95
C VAL A 73 -13.51 -10.13 27.22
N TRP A 74 -12.41 -9.71 27.83
CA TRP A 74 -12.44 -8.84 29.00
C TRP A 74 -13.21 -7.54 28.74
N LEU A 75 -13.02 -6.90 27.59
CA LEU A 75 -13.72 -5.67 27.22
C LEU A 75 -15.24 -5.89 27.11
N ILE A 76 -15.67 -7.04 26.57
CA ILE A 76 -17.09 -7.41 26.50
C ILE A 76 -17.66 -7.55 27.92
N GLU A 77 -16.99 -8.30 28.79
CA GLU A 77 -17.41 -8.50 30.18
C GLU A 77 -17.52 -7.16 30.94
N GLN A 78 -16.56 -6.26 30.77
CA GLN A 78 -16.62 -4.92 31.38
C GLN A 78 -17.79 -4.09 30.86
N THR A 79 -18.16 -4.28 29.60
CA THR A 79 -19.30 -3.59 28.98
C THR A 79 -20.63 -4.15 29.47
N GLU A 80 -20.71 -5.45 29.77
CA GLU A 80 -21.90 -6.07 30.39
C GLU A 80 -22.11 -5.60 31.82
N VAL A 81 -21.04 -5.45 32.60
CA VAL A 81 -21.10 -4.90 33.97
C VAL A 81 -21.44 -3.41 33.96
N ASN A 82 -20.93 -2.66 32.98
CA ASN A 82 -21.20 -1.23 32.83
C ASN A 82 -21.35 -0.87 31.34
N GLY A 83 -22.58 -0.65 30.90
CA GLY A 83 -22.88 -0.32 29.50
C GLY A 83 -22.19 0.95 28.98
N ASP A 84 -21.74 1.85 29.86
CA ASP A 84 -21.00 3.07 29.49
C ASP A 84 -19.48 2.92 29.59
N PHE A 85 -18.95 1.74 29.91
CA PHE A 85 -17.51 1.50 30.10
C PHE A 85 -16.69 1.92 28.88
N THR A 86 -17.13 1.58 27.68
CA THR A 86 -16.44 1.89 26.42
C THR A 86 -16.27 3.40 26.19
N LYS A 87 -17.19 4.24 26.70
CA LYS A 87 -17.12 5.71 26.59
C LYS A 87 -16.05 6.32 27.50
N LYS A 88 -15.54 5.56 28.48
CA LYS A 88 -14.51 6.01 29.44
C LYS A 88 -13.09 5.66 28.99
N ILE A 89 -12.94 4.84 27.95
CA ILE A 89 -11.64 4.45 27.43
C ILE A 89 -11.11 5.54 26.51
N ILE A 90 -9.92 6.05 26.81
CA ILE A 90 -9.20 6.99 25.97
C ILE A 90 -7.92 6.30 25.52
N PHE A 91 -7.73 6.19 24.21
CA PHE A 91 -6.49 5.71 23.62
C PHE A 91 -5.65 6.89 23.17
N SER A 92 -4.35 6.83 23.43
CA SER A 92 -3.35 7.71 22.82
C SER A 92 -2.35 6.87 22.03
N ASP A 93 -1.81 7.44 20.98
CA ASP A 93 -0.70 6.88 20.23
C ASP A 93 0.42 7.92 20.07
N HIS A 94 1.62 7.44 19.77
CA HIS A 94 2.75 8.28 19.41
C HIS A 94 3.18 7.96 17.98
N ALA A 95 3.23 8.98 17.14
CA ALA A 95 3.72 8.88 15.77
C ALA A 95 5.03 9.66 15.61
N HIS A 96 6.02 9.03 14.98
CA HIS A 96 7.28 9.66 14.62
C HIS A 96 7.20 10.21 13.18
N PHE A 97 7.53 11.48 13.00
CA PHE A 97 7.62 12.12 11.68
C PHE A 97 9.08 12.40 11.33
N TRP A 98 9.52 11.87 10.19
CA TRP A 98 10.89 12.02 9.71
C TRP A 98 10.90 12.95 8.49
N LEU A 99 11.75 13.99 8.50
CA LEU A 99 11.85 14.95 7.39
C LEU A 99 12.72 14.45 6.22
N SER A 100 13.37 13.28 6.36
CA SER A 100 14.37 12.76 5.43
C SER A 100 13.82 12.13 4.14
N GLY A 101 12.54 12.34 3.80
CA GLY A 101 11.99 11.93 2.50
C GLY A 101 11.73 10.43 2.35
N PHE A 102 11.51 9.70 3.46
CA PHE A 102 11.07 8.31 3.40
C PHE A 102 9.82 8.15 2.52
N VAL A 103 9.72 6.99 1.86
CA VAL A 103 8.61 6.66 0.97
C VAL A 103 7.30 6.68 1.77
N SER A 104 6.46 7.69 1.51
CA SER A 104 5.12 7.73 2.07
C SER A 104 4.30 6.55 1.57
N LYS A 105 3.74 5.76 2.50
CA LYS A 105 2.81 4.66 2.21
C LYS A 105 1.66 5.10 1.28
N GLN A 106 1.26 6.37 1.33
CA GLN A 106 0.19 6.90 0.49
C GLN A 106 0.56 6.96 -1.00
N ASN A 107 1.85 7.14 -1.29
CA ASN A 107 2.38 7.25 -2.65
C ASN A 107 2.86 5.91 -3.21
N CYS A 108 2.92 4.86 -2.39
CA CYS A 108 3.32 3.52 -2.81
C CYS A 108 2.11 2.78 -3.43
N ARG A 109 2.12 2.63 -4.75
CA ARG A 109 1.06 1.97 -5.52
C ARG A 109 1.66 0.94 -6.46
N ILE A 110 0.99 -0.21 -6.54
CA ILE A 110 1.34 -1.28 -7.47
C ILE A 110 0.31 -1.28 -8.59
N TRP A 111 0.77 -1.35 -9.84
CA TRP A 111 -0.10 -1.44 -11.00
C TRP A 111 -0.25 -2.89 -11.43
N ALA A 112 -1.47 -3.44 -11.31
CA ALA A 112 -1.77 -4.81 -11.69
C ALA A 112 -3.25 -4.96 -12.03
N ASN A 113 -3.59 -5.96 -12.84
CA ASN A 113 -4.99 -6.25 -13.21
C ASN A 113 -5.77 -6.78 -12.01
N GLU A 114 -5.11 -7.59 -11.19
CA GLU A 114 -5.67 -8.13 -9.96
C GLU A 114 -4.96 -7.58 -8.72
N ASN A 115 -5.66 -7.55 -7.60
CA ASN A 115 -5.07 -7.16 -6.34
C ASN A 115 -4.16 -8.29 -5.83
N LEU A 116 -2.85 -8.11 -6.05
CA LEU A 116 -1.80 -9.04 -5.65
C LEU A 116 -1.67 -9.23 -4.12
N ARG A 117 -2.48 -8.54 -3.30
CA ARG A 117 -2.43 -8.54 -1.82
C ARG A 117 -0.99 -8.40 -1.30
N VAL A 118 -0.17 -7.60 -2.00
CA VAL A 118 1.24 -7.46 -1.67
C VAL A 118 1.35 -6.82 -0.30
N ILE A 119 1.83 -7.63 0.64
CA ILE A 119 2.25 -7.18 1.95
C ILE A 119 3.66 -6.62 1.77
N GLY A 120 3.76 -5.29 1.78
CA GLY A 120 5.06 -4.65 1.82
C GLY A 120 5.71 -4.92 3.18
N LYS A 121 6.99 -5.25 3.20
CA LYS A 121 7.78 -5.06 4.42
C LYS A 121 7.96 -3.57 4.61
N SER A 122 7.59 -3.06 5.78
CA SER A 122 7.86 -1.67 6.15
C SER A 122 9.35 -1.40 6.00
N ARG A 123 9.73 -0.66 4.95
CA ARG A 123 11.03 0.04 4.91
C ARG A 123 10.99 1.32 5.75
N CYS A 124 9.89 1.51 6.50
CA CYS A 124 9.80 2.41 7.63
C CYS A 124 10.57 1.75 8.77
N ILE A 125 11.81 2.20 8.91
CA ILE A 125 12.82 1.72 9.84
C ILE A 125 12.28 1.92 11.26
N HIS A 126 11.71 0.87 11.85
CA HIS A 126 11.89 0.63 13.28
C HIS A 126 13.29 0.00 13.42
N LYS A 127 14.32 0.84 13.49
CA LYS A 127 15.55 0.45 14.14
C LYS A 127 15.56 1.24 15.44
N GLU A 128 15.35 0.50 16.53
CA GLU A 128 15.91 0.85 17.83
C GLU A 128 17.44 1.03 17.69
#